data_AF-A0AAV8F0X9-F1
#
_entry.id   AF-A0AAV8F0X9-F1
#
_cell.length_a   1.000
_cell.length_b   1.000
_cell.length_c   1.000
_cell.angle_alpha   90.00
_cell.angle_beta   90.00
_cell.angle_gamma   90.00
#
_symmetry.space_group_name_H-M   'P 1'
#
loop_
_entity.id
_entity.type
_entity.pdbx_description
1 polymer ?
#
loop_
_entity_poly.entity_id
_entity_poly.type
_entity_poly.pdbx_seq_one_letter_code
_entity_poly.pdbx_strand_id
1 'polypeptide(L)'
;MIERQIDLLQEKNRKLQEERDNAVKEVEELSNSSGCGSYAAFSEFLLLELQQATENFSNLHKIGEGSFGCVYKGFLRKTMVAIKMLHPQRLQGRTEFEQEVAIVSKIRHPNLVTLIGVCSEKLALIYEYLPNGSLEDRLACQGGTPPLTWQVRTRIIGEICCALLFLHSNNPNPIVHGDLKPGKILLDANMVSKLTDFGNKNTFVYHIEHPRGTFAYVDPEFPSSGELTVKSDVYSFGIIVLQLLTGKPPLNIAADVEDAIKGDSLHLIIDDSAGKWPFVQAVQLANLGLRCAQIHRRKRANLESEWKLLESLMKAASLSVSPRFKSQLDDKGIPSYFICPIFQEVMKDPHIAADGYTYEAEAIKAWLESGHHTSPMTNLPLPHPELTPNYALRSVIQEWLLKHQ
;
A
#
# COMPACT_ATOMS: atom_id res chain seq x y z
N MET A 1 5.83 9.92 -59.07
CA MET A 1 6.20 10.95 -58.07
C MET A 1 5.85 10.48 -56.67
N ILE A 2 4.64 9.94 -56.44
CA ILE A 2 4.18 9.38 -55.16
C ILE A 2 4.99 8.14 -54.72
N GLU A 3 5.27 7.21 -55.63
CA GLU A 3 6.06 5.99 -55.30
C GLU A 3 7.46 6.32 -54.76
N ARG A 4 8.18 7.25 -55.41
CA ARG A 4 9.47 7.76 -54.90
C ARG A 4 9.38 8.35 -53.49
N GLN A 5 8.24 8.92 -53.14
CA GLN A 5 8.01 9.55 -51.84
C GLN A 5 7.70 8.50 -50.76
N ILE A 6 7.03 7.42 -51.13
CA ILE A 6 6.81 6.24 -50.28
C ILE A 6 8.14 5.54 -50.01
N ASP A 7 8.97 5.32 -51.04
CA ASP A 7 10.28 4.67 -50.88
C ASP A 7 11.20 5.50 -49.95
N LEU A 8 11.19 6.83 -50.09
CA LEU A 8 11.93 7.74 -49.20
C LEU A 8 11.45 7.67 -47.74
N LEU A 9 10.15 7.54 -47.51
CA LEU A 9 9.57 7.42 -46.18
C LEU A 9 9.87 6.06 -45.54
N GLN A 10 9.83 4.98 -46.33
CA GLN A 10 10.19 3.64 -45.86
C GLN A 10 11.67 3.57 -45.47
N GLU A 11 12.55 4.15 -46.28
CA GLU A 11 13.98 4.20 -45.98
C GLU A 11 14.28 5.06 -44.73
N LYS A 12 13.56 6.16 -44.55
CA LYS A 12 13.66 6.99 -43.33
C LYS A 12 13.18 6.24 -42.08
N ASN A 13 12.08 5.49 -42.17
CA ASN A 13 11.59 4.67 -41.07
C ASN A 13 12.54 3.53 -40.72
N ARG A 14 13.16 2.89 -41.72
CA ARG A 14 14.18 1.86 -41.52
C ARG A 14 15.39 2.39 -40.76
N LYS A 15 15.88 3.57 -41.14
CA LYS A 15 16.99 4.25 -40.42
C LYS A 15 16.62 4.60 -38.97
N LEU A 16 15.42 5.11 -38.74
CA LEU A 16 14.94 5.41 -37.38
C LEU A 16 14.79 4.15 -36.52
N GLN A 17 14.38 3.02 -37.12
CA GLN A 17 14.34 1.73 -36.41
C GLN A 17 15.74 1.23 -36.07
N GLU A 18 16.71 1.35 -36.99
CA GLU A 18 18.11 1.00 -36.73
C GLU A 18 18.74 1.87 -35.64
N GLU A 19 18.47 3.19 -35.64
CA GLU A 19 18.92 4.10 -34.59
C GLU A 19 18.31 3.76 -33.22
N ARG A 20 17.01 3.42 -33.19
CA ARG A 20 16.33 2.97 -31.97
C ARG A 20 16.93 1.67 -31.44
N ASP A 21 17.14 0.68 -32.31
CA ASP A 21 17.62 -0.64 -31.91
C ASP A 21 19.08 -0.59 -31.44
N ASN A 22 19.90 0.30 -32.03
CA ASN A 22 21.26 0.58 -31.55
C ASN A 22 21.25 1.29 -30.19
N ALA A 23 20.36 2.27 -29.98
CA ALA A 23 20.23 2.93 -28.68
C ALA A 23 19.76 1.96 -27.57
N VAL A 24 18.87 1.02 -27.90
CA VAL A 24 18.44 -0.04 -26.97
C VAL A 24 19.61 -0.95 -26.60
N LYS A 25 20.43 -1.38 -27.58
CA LYS A 25 21.65 -2.15 -27.32
C LYS A 25 22.64 -1.41 -26.44
N GLU A 26 22.85 -0.12 -26.69
CA GLU A 26 23.77 0.69 -25.89
C GLU A 26 23.29 0.82 -24.43
N VAL A 27 21.99 0.96 -24.21
CA VAL A 27 21.38 0.95 -22.86
C VAL A 27 21.52 -0.41 -22.19
N GLU A 28 21.34 -1.51 -22.92
CA GLU A 28 21.54 -2.88 -22.40
C GLU A 28 23.02 -3.14 -22.04
N GLU A 29 23.96 -2.66 -22.84
CA GLU A 29 25.40 -2.78 -22.57
C GLU A 29 25.86 -1.90 -21.39
N LEU A 30 25.29 -0.70 -21.23
CA LEU A 30 25.50 0.17 -20.06
C LEU A 30 24.93 -0.45 -18.77
N SER A 31 23.80 -1.16 -18.88
CA SER A 31 23.20 -1.89 -17.75
C SER A 31 24.04 -3.07 -17.27
N ASN A 32 24.80 -3.69 -18.19
CA ASN A 32 25.66 -4.85 -17.89
C ASN A 32 27.10 -4.48 -17.47
N SER A 33 27.57 -3.27 -17.80
CA SER A 33 28.93 -2.79 -17.45
C SER A 33 29.00 -2.05 -16.11
N SER A 34 27.85 -1.65 -15.57
CA SER A 34 27.71 -1.13 -14.21
C SER A 34 27.78 -2.31 -13.23
N GLY A 35 28.92 -2.53 -12.58
CA GLY A 35 29.15 -3.62 -11.61
C GLY A 35 28.33 -3.53 -10.31
N CYS A 36 27.01 -3.39 -10.41
CA CYS A 36 26.07 -3.60 -9.32
C CYS A 36 25.39 -4.95 -9.58
N GLY A 37 25.62 -5.91 -8.69
CA GLY A 37 25.10 -7.28 -8.83
C GLY A 37 23.61 -7.31 -9.16
N SER A 38 23.18 -8.34 -9.88
CA SER A 38 21.82 -8.52 -10.42
C SER A 38 20.69 -8.22 -9.41
N TYR A 39 20.25 -6.96 -9.33
CA TYR A 39 19.02 -6.54 -8.67
C TYR A 39 17.91 -6.48 -9.71
N ALA A 40 17.52 -7.63 -10.24
CA ALA A 40 16.42 -7.73 -11.19
C ALA A 40 15.07 -7.49 -10.46
N ALA A 41 14.67 -6.23 -10.19
CA ALA A 41 13.31 -5.93 -9.72
C ALA A 41 12.82 -4.46 -9.82
N PHE A 42 13.69 -3.44 -9.90
CA PHE A 42 13.27 -2.03 -9.88
C PHE A 42 14.10 -1.18 -10.85
N SER A 43 13.54 -0.08 -11.35
CA SER A 43 14.18 0.76 -12.38
C SER A 43 15.05 1.87 -11.78
N GLU A 44 16.21 2.15 -12.36
CA GLU A 44 16.93 3.40 -12.12
C GLU A 44 16.28 4.52 -12.95
N PHE A 45 16.01 5.66 -12.31
CA PHE A 45 15.45 6.86 -12.92
C PHE A 45 16.46 8.00 -12.90
N LEU A 46 16.51 8.77 -13.99
CA LEU A 46 17.36 9.95 -14.08
C LEU A 46 16.75 11.12 -13.30
N LEU A 47 17.58 11.99 -12.72
CA LEU A 47 17.10 13.21 -12.05
C LEU A 47 16.20 14.06 -12.95
N LEU A 48 16.54 14.16 -14.23
CA LEU A 48 15.74 14.90 -15.21
C LEU A 48 14.31 14.34 -15.34
N GLU A 49 14.13 13.01 -15.27
CA GLU A 49 12.79 12.39 -15.28
C GLU A 49 11.99 12.83 -14.05
N LEU A 50 12.62 12.81 -12.87
CA LEU A 50 11.99 13.21 -11.61
C LEU A 50 11.61 14.70 -11.61
N GLN A 51 12.49 15.55 -12.13
CA GLN A 51 12.22 16.98 -12.28
C GLN A 51 11.06 17.25 -13.22
N GLN A 52 11.00 16.57 -14.36
CA GLN A 52 9.88 16.69 -15.30
C GLN A 52 8.57 16.21 -14.67
N ALA A 53 8.59 15.07 -13.99
CA ALA A 53 7.40 14.47 -13.38
C ALA A 53 6.81 15.27 -12.22
N THR A 54 7.59 16.16 -11.61
CA THR A 54 7.21 16.93 -10.40
C THR A 54 7.23 18.44 -10.62
N GLU A 55 7.41 18.89 -11.86
CA GLU A 55 7.59 20.31 -12.21
C GLU A 55 8.69 20.98 -11.37
N ASN A 56 9.88 20.37 -11.37
CA ASN A 56 11.03 20.75 -10.55
C ASN A 56 10.76 20.70 -9.04
N PHE A 57 10.12 19.62 -8.56
CA PHE A 57 9.77 19.43 -7.16
C PHE A 57 8.91 20.56 -6.60
N SER A 58 7.94 21.02 -7.40
CA SER A 58 7.01 22.09 -7.02
C SER A 58 6.22 21.71 -5.77
N ASN A 59 5.97 22.70 -4.89
CA ASN A 59 5.12 22.52 -3.72
C ASN A 59 3.68 22.10 -4.07
N LEU A 60 3.23 22.36 -5.30
CA LEU A 60 1.92 21.89 -5.79
C LEU A 60 1.82 20.36 -5.86
N HIS A 61 2.95 19.69 -6.10
CA HIS A 61 3.04 18.23 -6.18
C HIS A 61 3.46 17.60 -4.85
N LYS A 62 3.75 18.40 -3.83
CA LYS A 62 4.15 17.89 -2.51
C LYS A 62 2.94 17.28 -1.80
N ILE A 63 3.01 15.98 -1.53
CA ILE A 63 1.93 15.22 -0.86
C ILE A 63 2.27 14.85 0.59
N GLY A 64 3.53 15.01 1.00
CA GLY A 64 3.95 14.75 2.37
C GLY A 64 5.30 15.36 2.68
N GLU A 65 5.51 15.68 3.95
CA GLU A 65 6.79 16.10 4.50
C GLU A 65 6.94 15.49 5.88
N GLY A 66 8.10 14.87 6.12
CA GLY A 66 8.43 14.31 7.42
C GLY A 66 9.92 14.40 7.69
N SER A 67 10.34 13.83 8.82
CA SER A 67 11.76 13.78 9.22
C SER A 67 12.66 13.13 8.17
N PHE A 68 12.12 12.21 7.37
CA PHE A 68 12.87 11.47 6.35
C PHE A 68 13.01 12.21 5.03
N GLY A 69 12.23 13.26 4.78
CA GLY A 69 12.21 13.89 3.47
C GLY A 69 10.86 14.45 3.05
N CYS A 70 10.82 14.86 1.80
CA CYS A 70 9.62 15.30 1.11
C CYS A 70 9.13 14.19 0.17
N VAL A 71 7.82 14.01 0.09
CA VAL A 71 7.18 13.09 -0.84
C VAL A 71 6.40 13.92 -1.87
N TYR A 72 6.67 13.68 -3.14
CA TYR A 72 6.01 14.33 -4.26
C TYR A 72 5.19 13.33 -5.06
N LYS A 73 4.00 13.75 -5.49
CA LYS A 73 3.25 13.06 -6.53
C LYS A 73 3.91 13.35 -7.87
N GLY A 74 4.03 12.34 -8.72
CA GLY A 74 4.56 12.52 -10.06
C GLY A 74 3.96 11.53 -11.05
N PHE A 75 4.21 11.78 -12.33
CA PHE A 75 3.85 10.86 -13.40
C PHE A 75 5.10 10.45 -14.16
N LEU A 76 5.56 9.22 -13.93
CA LEU A 76 6.80 8.67 -14.49
C LEU A 76 6.47 7.47 -15.38
N ARG A 77 6.96 7.48 -16.63
CA ARG A 77 6.82 6.36 -17.58
C ARG A 77 5.40 5.77 -17.61
N LYS A 78 4.41 6.67 -17.73
CA LYS A 78 2.96 6.35 -17.75
C LYS A 78 2.35 5.84 -16.44
N THR A 79 3.07 5.95 -15.33
CA THR A 79 2.62 5.49 -14.02
C THR A 79 2.55 6.65 -13.05
N MET A 80 1.43 6.75 -12.31
CA MET A 80 1.33 7.66 -11.17
C MET A 80 2.19 7.13 -10.02
N VAL A 81 3.09 7.96 -9.51
CA VAL A 81 4.09 7.57 -8.51
C VAL A 81 4.16 8.54 -7.33
N ALA A 82 4.65 8.03 -6.21
CA ALA A 82 5.09 8.82 -5.07
C ALA A 82 6.63 8.82 -5.03
N ILE A 83 7.24 9.99 -5.19
CA ILE A 83 8.69 10.20 -5.22
C ILE A 83 9.10 10.72 -3.84
N LYS A 84 9.66 9.84 -3.01
CA LYS A 84 10.21 10.16 -1.69
C LYS A 84 11.66 10.58 -1.84
N MET A 85 11.91 11.88 -1.64
CA MET A 85 13.23 12.49 -1.69
C MET A 85 13.82 12.51 -0.28
N LEU A 86 14.88 11.73 -0.02
CA LEU A 86 15.55 11.73 1.27
C LEU A 86 16.42 12.98 1.42
N HIS A 87 16.51 13.54 2.64
CA HIS A 87 17.31 14.75 2.87
C HIS A 87 18.82 14.48 2.66
N PRO A 88 19.47 15.05 1.62
CA PRO A 88 20.88 14.75 1.33
C PRO A 88 21.85 15.33 2.37
N GLN A 89 21.38 16.33 3.12
CA GLN A 89 22.17 17.08 4.11
C GLN A 89 22.19 16.41 5.48
N ARG A 90 21.37 15.36 5.71
CA ARG A 90 21.45 14.56 6.93
C ARG A 90 22.61 13.57 6.79
N LEU A 91 23.46 13.52 7.81
CA LEU A 91 24.61 12.58 7.89
C LEU A 91 24.23 11.10 7.64
N GLN A 92 22.94 10.76 7.78
CA GLN A 92 22.42 9.40 7.62
C GLN A 92 21.61 9.17 6.33
N GLY A 93 21.33 10.19 5.51
CA GLY A 93 20.38 10.07 4.39
C GLY A 93 20.76 9.00 3.35
N ARG A 94 22.07 8.83 3.09
CA ARG A 94 22.58 7.78 2.19
C ARG A 94 22.48 6.37 2.82
N THR A 95 22.80 6.25 4.10
CA THR A 95 22.67 4.99 4.83
C THR A 95 21.21 4.54 4.90
N GLU A 96 20.29 5.48 5.13
CA GLU A 96 18.84 5.22 5.13
C GLU A 96 18.35 4.79 3.76
N PHE A 97 18.78 5.48 2.70
CA PHE A 97 18.51 5.07 1.32
C PHE A 97 18.96 3.64 1.05
N GLU A 98 20.24 3.33 1.31
CA GLU A 98 20.82 2.01 1.04
C GLU A 98 20.14 0.90 1.86
N GLN A 99 19.77 1.19 3.12
CA GLN A 99 19.02 0.26 3.96
C GLN A 99 17.60 0.00 3.44
N GLU A 100 16.86 1.05 3.09
CA GLU A 100 15.49 0.94 2.58
C GLU A 100 15.48 0.18 1.25
N VAL A 101 16.40 0.51 0.32
CA VAL A 101 16.57 -0.24 -0.93
C VAL A 101 16.93 -1.71 -0.65
N ALA A 102 17.85 -1.98 0.26
CA ALA A 102 18.28 -3.36 0.56
C ALA A 102 17.15 -4.26 1.11
N ILE A 103 16.17 -3.67 1.80
CA ILE A 103 15.00 -4.38 2.34
C ILE A 103 13.90 -4.47 1.29
N VAL A 104 13.45 -3.33 0.76
CA VAL A 104 12.27 -3.26 -0.11
C VAL A 104 12.51 -3.96 -1.46
N SER A 105 13.75 -4.00 -1.95
CA SER A 105 14.08 -4.72 -3.20
C SER A 105 13.86 -6.24 -3.12
N LYS A 106 13.82 -6.82 -1.92
CA LYS A 106 13.77 -8.28 -1.72
C LYS A 106 12.39 -8.80 -1.34
N ILE A 107 11.43 -7.91 -1.08
CA ILE A 107 10.13 -8.30 -0.56
C ILE A 107 9.00 -7.69 -1.38
N ARG A 108 7.96 -8.49 -1.65
CA ARG A 108 6.73 -8.05 -2.32
C ARG A 108 5.55 -8.71 -1.63
N HIS A 109 4.56 -7.90 -1.29
CA HIS A 109 3.34 -8.36 -0.64
C HIS A 109 2.20 -7.38 -0.97
N PRO A 110 0.96 -7.84 -1.19
CA PRO A 110 -0.17 -6.98 -1.56
C PRO A 110 -0.46 -5.87 -0.53
N ASN A 111 -0.13 -6.09 0.74
CA ASN A 111 -0.29 -5.12 1.83
C ASN A 111 1.02 -4.43 2.25
N LEU A 112 2.03 -4.40 1.36
CA LEU A 112 3.23 -3.57 1.50
C LEU A 112 3.34 -2.64 0.29
N VAL A 113 3.81 -1.42 0.50
CA VAL A 113 4.01 -0.46 -0.60
C VAL A 113 5.11 -0.96 -1.53
N THR A 114 4.85 -0.93 -2.83
CA THR A 114 5.76 -1.43 -3.87
C THR A 114 6.73 -0.35 -4.31
N LEU A 115 8.03 -0.64 -4.23
CA LEU A 115 9.08 0.14 -4.88
C LEU A 115 9.08 -0.11 -6.38
N ILE A 116 8.90 0.95 -7.16
CA ILE A 116 8.95 0.94 -8.63
C ILE A 116 10.38 1.17 -9.11
N GLY A 117 11.11 2.05 -8.43
CA GLY A 117 12.47 2.40 -8.81
C GLY A 117 13.15 3.34 -7.84
N VAL A 118 14.36 3.73 -8.20
CA VAL A 118 15.19 4.64 -7.41
C VAL A 118 15.88 5.66 -8.30
N CYS A 119 16.32 6.76 -7.70
CA CYS A 119 17.26 7.70 -8.32
C CYS A 119 18.41 7.92 -7.35
N SER A 120 19.53 7.26 -7.62
CA SER A 120 20.71 7.26 -6.74
C SER A 120 21.36 8.64 -6.66
N GLU A 121 21.30 9.44 -7.74
CA GLU A 121 21.86 10.81 -7.80
C GLU A 121 21.27 11.73 -6.72
N LYS A 122 19.98 11.56 -6.42
CA LYS A 122 19.26 12.38 -5.42
C LYS A 122 18.78 11.61 -4.20
N LEU A 123 19.20 10.35 -4.03
CA LEU A 123 18.73 9.48 -2.95
C LEU A 123 17.19 9.45 -2.89
N ALA A 124 16.55 9.27 -4.06
CA ALA A 124 15.10 9.26 -4.18
C ALA A 124 14.56 7.85 -4.36
N LEU A 125 13.46 7.55 -3.70
CA LEU A 125 12.73 6.29 -3.80
C LEU A 125 11.40 6.54 -4.51
N ILE A 126 11.11 5.77 -5.55
CA ILE A 126 9.91 5.90 -6.37
C ILE A 126 8.98 4.75 -6.04
N TYR A 127 7.85 5.06 -5.42
CA TYR A 127 6.82 4.13 -4.98
C TYR A 127 5.56 4.24 -5.84
N GLU A 128 4.73 3.20 -5.79
CA GLU A 128 3.34 3.30 -6.25
C GLU A 128 2.60 4.44 -5.52
N TYR A 129 1.78 5.21 -6.26
CA TYR A 129 0.96 6.25 -5.67
C TYR A 129 -0.35 5.68 -5.13
N LEU A 130 -0.68 6.00 -3.87
CA LEU A 130 -1.86 5.53 -3.17
C LEU A 130 -2.83 6.70 -2.93
N PRO A 131 -3.93 6.81 -3.71
CA PRO A 131 -4.70 8.04 -3.83
C PRO A 131 -5.56 8.37 -2.59
N ASN A 132 -5.86 7.40 -1.73
CA ASN A 132 -6.67 7.63 -0.53
C ASN A 132 -5.86 8.06 0.70
N GLY A 133 -4.57 8.36 0.52
CA GLY A 133 -3.71 8.90 1.57
C GLY A 133 -3.44 7.91 2.70
N SER A 134 -3.16 8.42 3.89
CA SER A 134 -2.87 7.61 5.06
C SER A 134 -4.14 7.24 5.84
N LEU A 135 -4.07 6.18 6.64
CA LEU A 135 -5.13 5.81 7.57
C LEU A 135 -5.37 6.91 8.62
N GLU A 136 -4.34 7.66 8.99
CA GLU A 136 -4.46 8.83 9.88
C GLU A 136 -5.39 9.89 9.28
N ASP A 137 -5.14 10.29 8.03
CA ASP A 137 -5.98 11.25 7.31
C ASP A 137 -7.43 10.76 7.18
N ARG A 138 -7.61 9.46 6.93
CA ARG A 138 -8.94 8.85 6.78
C ARG A 138 -9.70 8.73 8.10
N LEU A 139 -9.03 8.45 9.20
CA LEU A 139 -9.62 8.49 10.54
C LEU A 139 -10.01 9.92 10.94
N ALA A 140 -9.20 10.92 10.54
CA ALA A 140 -9.50 12.33 10.74
C ALA A 140 -10.56 12.89 9.79
N CYS A 141 -11.06 12.07 8.84
CA CYS A 141 -11.97 12.51 7.78
C CYS A 141 -11.45 13.74 7.01
N GLN A 142 -10.12 13.82 6.85
CA GLN A 142 -9.44 14.95 6.22
C GLN A 142 -9.97 15.17 4.80
N GLY A 143 -10.09 16.44 4.42
CA GLY A 143 -10.67 16.83 3.13
C GLY A 143 -12.18 16.56 3.01
N GLY A 144 -12.89 16.30 4.12
CA GLY A 144 -14.33 16.02 4.11
C GLY A 144 -14.66 14.60 3.64
N THR A 145 -13.70 13.69 3.70
CA THR A 145 -13.91 12.29 3.32
C THR A 145 -14.88 11.61 4.30
N PRO A 146 -15.76 10.70 3.85
CA PRO A 146 -16.69 10.03 4.74
C PRO A 146 -15.94 9.14 5.74
N PRO A 147 -16.52 8.90 6.94
CA PRO A 147 -15.98 7.94 7.89
C PRO A 147 -15.79 6.55 7.29
N LEU A 148 -14.74 5.85 7.72
CA LEU A 148 -14.53 4.46 7.34
C LEU A 148 -15.60 3.58 7.99
N THR A 149 -16.30 2.78 7.18
CA THR A 149 -17.25 1.78 7.68
C THR A 149 -16.56 0.70 8.50
N TRP A 150 -17.28 0.06 9.42
CA TRP A 150 -16.73 -1.01 10.26
C TRP A 150 -16.18 -2.19 9.44
N GLN A 151 -16.77 -2.45 8.27
CA GLN A 151 -16.30 -3.49 7.34
C GLN A 151 -14.92 -3.15 6.79
N VAL A 152 -14.74 -1.90 6.32
CA VAL A 152 -13.45 -1.42 5.80
C VAL A 152 -12.42 -1.42 6.92
N ARG A 153 -12.79 -0.97 8.14
CA ARG A 153 -11.88 -1.01 9.30
C ARG A 153 -11.45 -2.43 9.66
N THR A 154 -12.39 -3.39 9.65
CA THR A 154 -12.09 -4.82 9.92
C THR A 154 -11.18 -5.41 8.85
N ARG A 155 -11.40 -5.07 7.58
CA ARG A 155 -10.52 -5.48 6.48
C ARG A 155 -9.10 -4.92 6.65
N ILE A 156 -8.97 -3.63 6.95
CA ILE A 156 -7.68 -2.96 7.20
C ILE A 156 -6.92 -3.64 8.36
N ILE A 157 -7.62 -3.99 9.45
CA ILE A 157 -7.00 -4.72 10.58
C ILE A 157 -6.40 -6.05 10.11
N GLY A 158 -7.15 -6.81 9.32
CA GLY A 158 -6.68 -8.07 8.77
C GLY A 158 -5.50 -7.91 7.81
N GLU A 159 -5.57 -6.94 6.91
CA GLU A 159 -4.49 -6.61 5.96
C GLU A 159 -3.18 -6.20 6.66
N ILE A 160 -3.26 -5.40 7.73
CA ILE A 160 -2.08 -5.05 8.56
C ILE A 160 -1.51 -6.30 9.22
N CYS A 161 -2.35 -7.16 9.80
CA CYS A 161 -1.91 -8.40 10.43
C CYS A 161 -1.21 -9.33 9.42
N CYS A 162 -1.76 -9.44 8.20
CA CYS A 162 -1.19 -10.22 7.11
C CYS A 162 0.21 -9.70 6.72
N ALA A 163 0.35 -8.37 6.55
CA ALA A 163 1.64 -7.74 6.26
C ALA A 163 2.67 -7.99 7.37
N LEU A 164 2.27 -7.86 8.65
CA LEU A 164 3.17 -8.11 9.78
C LEU A 164 3.61 -9.57 9.86
N LEU A 165 2.69 -10.52 9.68
CA LEU A 165 3.02 -11.94 9.62
C LEU A 165 4.04 -12.24 8.53
N PHE A 166 3.86 -11.66 7.34
CA PHE A 166 4.82 -11.79 6.24
C PHE A 166 6.20 -11.24 6.62
N LEU A 167 6.28 -10.00 7.13
CA LEU A 167 7.55 -9.39 7.57
C LEU A 167 8.24 -10.19 8.68
N HIS A 168 7.47 -10.67 9.66
CA HIS A 168 7.98 -11.41 10.82
C HIS A 168 8.40 -12.84 10.47
N SER A 169 7.84 -13.42 9.40
CA SER A 169 8.18 -14.77 8.93
C SER A 169 9.52 -14.86 8.20
N ASN A 170 10.15 -13.73 7.89
CA ASN A 170 11.44 -13.70 7.18
C ASN A 170 12.54 -14.36 8.05
N ASN A 171 13.13 -15.46 7.56
CA ASN A 171 14.10 -16.28 8.29
C ASN A 171 15.48 -16.21 7.61
N PRO A 172 16.61 -16.11 8.34
CA PRO A 172 16.75 -16.15 9.81
C PRO A 172 16.53 -14.80 10.51
N ASN A 173 16.31 -13.73 9.76
CA ASN A 173 16.23 -12.36 10.30
C ASN A 173 14.83 -11.77 10.05
N PRO A 174 13.91 -11.84 11.03
CA PRO A 174 12.61 -11.19 10.93
C PRO A 174 12.76 -9.70 10.65
N ILE A 175 11.91 -9.18 9.77
CA ILE A 175 11.85 -7.74 9.51
C ILE A 175 10.85 -7.15 10.49
N VAL A 176 11.34 -6.32 11.42
CA VAL A 176 10.48 -5.57 12.32
C VAL A 176 10.13 -4.24 11.65
N HIS A 177 8.85 -3.86 11.62
CA HIS A 177 8.41 -2.59 11.04
C HIS A 177 8.98 -1.41 11.84
N GLY A 178 8.78 -1.40 13.15
CA GLY A 178 9.46 -0.49 14.09
C GLY A 178 8.86 0.91 14.27
N ASP A 179 8.11 1.41 13.29
CA ASP A 179 7.34 2.68 13.38
C ASP A 179 5.87 2.48 12.93
N LEU A 180 5.24 1.38 13.33
CA LEU A 180 3.88 1.08 12.88
C LEU A 180 2.88 2.06 13.54
N LYS A 181 2.19 2.85 12.72
CA LYS A 181 1.15 3.82 13.13
C LYS A 181 0.23 4.14 11.95
N PRO A 182 -0.96 4.75 12.17
CA PRO A 182 -1.89 5.08 11.10
C PRO A 182 -1.28 5.90 9.94
N GLY A 183 -0.37 6.83 10.24
CA GLY A 183 0.34 7.60 9.21
C GLY A 183 1.30 6.79 8.32
N LYS A 184 1.63 5.55 8.69
CA LYS A 184 2.45 4.60 7.92
C LYS A 184 1.63 3.50 7.23
N ILE A 185 0.31 3.63 7.26
CA ILE A 185 -0.62 2.72 6.59
C ILE A 185 -1.31 3.54 5.50
N LEU A 186 -0.94 3.28 4.24
CA LEU A 186 -1.49 3.98 3.09
C LEU A 186 -2.62 3.18 2.46
N LEU A 187 -3.55 3.87 1.78
CA LEU A 187 -4.75 3.26 1.21
C LEU A 187 -4.79 3.45 -0.31
N ASP A 188 -4.94 2.34 -1.02
CA ASP A 188 -5.09 2.35 -2.48
C ASP A 188 -6.49 2.82 -2.91
N ALA A 189 -6.75 2.87 -4.22
CA ALA A 189 -8.05 3.29 -4.78
C ALA A 189 -9.24 2.42 -4.29
N ASN A 190 -9.00 1.17 -3.89
CA ASN A 190 -9.99 0.21 -3.40
C ASN A 190 -10.09 0.17 -1.87
N MET A 191 -9.41 1.08 -1.17
CA MET A 191 -9.30 1.09 0.29
C MET A 191 -8.60 -0.17 0.83
N VAL A 192 -7.70 -0.78 0.05
CA VAL A 192 -6.77 -1.80 0.51
C VAL A 192 -5.59 -1.10 1.16
N SER A 193 -5.24 -1.55 2.36
CA SER A 193 -4.15 -0.99 3.15
C SER A 193 -2.80 -1.58 2.77
N LYS A 194 -1.78 -0.71 2.76
CA LYS A 194 -0.38 -1.05 2.50
C LYS A 194 0.54 -0.38 3.50
N LEU A 195 1.42 -1.15 4.14
CA LEU A 195 2.43 -0.60 5.05
C LEU A 195 3.60 0.02 4.27
N THR A 196 4.09 1.16 4.76
CA THR A 196 5.26 1.86 4.23
C THR A 196 6.31 2.08 5.31
N ASP A 197 7.53 2.46 4.92
CA ASP A 197 8.65 2.77 5.82
C ASP A 197 9.01 1.65 6.82
N PHE A 198 8.85 0.38 6.41
CA PHE A 198 9.19 -0.78 7.23
C PHE A 198 10.69 -1.10 7.22
N GLY A 199 11.18 -1.73 8.29
CA GLY A 199 12.56 -2.21 8.38
C GLY A 199 13.58 -1.13 8.77
N ASN A 200 13.11 0.07 9.13
CA ASN A 200 13.96 1.14 9.60
C ASN A 200 14.44 0.86 11.04
N LYS A 201 15.76 0.70 11.23
CA LYS A 201 16.37 0.37 12.52
C LYS A 201 16.69 1.60 13.39
N ASN A 202 16.63 2.81 12.83
CA ASN A 202 16.99 4.04 13.53
C ASN A 202 15.82 4.65 14.34
N THR A 203 14.69 3.95 14.44
CA THR A 203 13.45 4.44 15.08
C THR A 203 13.64 4.98 16.49
N PHE A 204 14.62 4.50 17.27
CA PHE A 204 14.89 5.02 18.62
C PHE A 204 15.25 6.51 18.66
N VAL A 205 16.11 6.98 17.74
CA VAL A 205 16.49 8.40 17.66
C VAL A 205 15.29 9.24 17.21
N TYR A 206 14.47 8.70 16.31
CA TYR A 206 13.27 9.37 15.79
C TYR A 206 12.21 9.66 16.86
N HIS A 207 11.98 8.73 17.80
CA HIS A 207 11.00 8.91 18.87
C HIS A 207 11.41 9.98 19.90
N ILE A 208 12.72 10.21 20.09
CA ILE A 208 13.24 11.24 20.98
C ILE A 208 13.02 12.64 20.38
N GLU A 209 13.16 12.79 19.07
CA GLU A 209 13.05 14.09 18.39
C GLU A 209 11.60 14.54 18.12
N HIS A 210 10.63 13.62 17.97
CA HIS A 210 9.25 13.93 17.57
C HIS A 210 8.19 13.35 18.53
N PRO A 211 8.11 13.86 19.77
CA PRO A 211 7.38 13.23 20.88
C PRO A 211 5.84 13.28 20.79
N ARG A 212 5.25 14.06 19.89
CA ARG A 212 3.78 14.24 19.86
C ARG A 212 3.11 13.17 18.98
N GLY A 213 2.19 12.39 19.57
CA GLY A 213 1.34 11.41 18.86
C GLY A 213 1.97 10.04 18.62
N THR A 214 3.28 9.97 18.33
CA THR A 214 3.98 8.71 18.02
C THR A 214 4.12 7.78 19.24
N PHE A 215 4.35 8.31 20.45
CA PHE A 215 4.61 7.50 21.64
C PHE A 215 3.48 6.55 22.03
N ALA A 216 2.24 6.85 21.68
CA ALA A 216 1.11 6.00 22.05
C ALA A 216 1.17 4.61 21.38
N TYR A 217 1.83 4.51 20.22
CA TYR A 217 2.03 3.26 19.50
C TYR A 217 3.36 2.58 19.85
N VAL A 218 4.22 3.22 20.65
CA VAL A 218 5.54 2.68 20.99
C VAL A 218 5.42 1.61 22.05
N ASP A 219 6.10 0.49 21.80
CA ASP A 219 6.28 -0.56 22.79
C ASP A 219 6.80 0.01 24.12
N PRO A 220 6.05 -0.10 25.23
CA PRO A 220 6.43 0.50 26.50
C PRO A 220 7.73 -0.09 27.09
N GLU A 221 8.16 -1.29 26.67
CA GLU A 221 9.42 -1.90 27.11
C GLU A 221 10.62 -1.44 26.24
N PHE A 222 10.39 -0.86 25.05
CA PHE A 222 11.43 -0.44 24.12
C PHE A 222 12.33 0.70 24.65
N PRO A 223 11.80 1.79 25.26
CA PRO A 223 12.64 2.85 25.82
C PRO A 223 13.64 2.34 26.87
N SER A 224 13.23 1.35 27.67
CA SER A 224 14.08 0.75 28.70
C SER A 224 15.03 -0.32 28.18
N SER A 225 14.61 -1.12 27.20
CA SER A 225 15.42 -2.24 26.71
C SER A 225 16.37 -1.85 25.58
N GLY A 226 16.07 -0.77 24.85
CA GLY A 226 16.76 -0.37 23.62
C GLY A 226 16.59 -1.35 22.45
N GLU A 227 15.75 -2.38 22.61
CA GLU A 227 15.65 -3.50 21.68
C GLU A 227 14.29 -3.50 21.01
N LEU A 228 14.29 -3.35 19.68
CA LEU A 228 13.10 -3.44 18.85
C LEU A 228 12.88 -4.91 18.43
N THR A 229 11.67 -5.42 18.63
CA THR A 229 11.33 -6.84 18.36
C THR A 229 10.03 -6.97 17.59
N VAL A 230 9.74 -8.15 17.04
CA VAL A 230 8.42 -8.43 16.43
C VAL A 230 7.26 -8.15 17.39
N LYS A 231 7.48 -8.31 18.70
CA LYS A 231 6.48 -7.99 19.74
C LYS A 231 6.25 -6.49 19.91
N SER A 232 7.18 -5.65 19.47
CA SER A 232 7.01 -4.20 19.43
C SER A 232 5.95 -3.82 18.38
N ASP A 233 6.01 -4.42 17.18
CA ASP A 233 4.97 -4.24 16.16
C ASP A 233 3.60 -4.77 16.62
N VAL A 234 3.57 -5.89 17.36
CA VAL A 234 2.32 -6.43 17.93
C VAL A 234 1.65 -5.43 18.87
N TYR A 235 2.43 -4.70 19.68
CA TYR A 235 1.88 -3.67 20.56
C TYR A 235 1.26 -2.54 19.74
N SER A 236 1.99 -1.99 18.76
CA SER A 236 1.52 -0.92 17.88
C SER A 236 0.24 -1.33 17.13
N PHE A 237 0.21 -2.57 16.63
CA PHE A 237 -0.97 -3.16 16.00
C PHE A 237 -2.17 -3.20 16.95
N GLY A 238 -1.97 -3.61 18.21
CA GLY A 238 -3.02 -3.63 19.22
C GLY A 238 -3.65 -2.25 19.44
N ILE A 239 -2.83 -1.21 19.54
CA ILE A 239 -3.32 0.18 19.68
C ILE A 239 -4.11 0.61 18.44
N ILE A 240 -3.64 0.29 17.24
CA ILE A 240 -4.35 0.58 15.98
C ILE A 240 -5.71 -0.13 15.91
N VAL A 241 -5.80 -1.39 16.34
CA VAL A 241 -7.07 -2.14 16.40
C VAL A 241 -8.08 -1.42 17.30
N LEU A 242 -7.65 -1.02 18.50
CA LEU A 242 -8.52 -0.32 19.46
C LEU A 242 -8.96 1.05 18.93
N GLN A 243 -8.05 1.75 18.23
CA GLN A 243 -8.35 3.03 17.59
C GLN A 243 -9.35 2.89 16.45
N LEU A 244 -9.20 1.86 15.60
CA LEU A 244 -10.16 1.59 14.53
C LEU A 244 -11.53 1.22 15.08
N LEU A 245 -11.60 0.53 16.21
CA LEU A 245 -12.85 0.17 16.86
C LEU A 245 -13.58 1.39 17.46
N THR A 246 -12.85 2.27 18.14
CA THR A 246 -13.45 3.34 18.97
C THR A 246 -13.43 4.72 18.31
N GLY A 247 -12.63 4.93 17.26
CA GLY A 247 -12.42 6.24 16.65
C GLY A 247 -11.73 7.25 17.56
N LYS A 248 -11.27 6.84 18.75
CA LYS A 248 -10.69 7.72 19.77
C LYS A 248 -9.18 7.94 19.56
N PRO A 249 -8.60 9.01 20.15
CA PRO A 249 -7.16 9.18 20.21
C PRO A 249 -6.45 7.98 20.87
N PRO A 250 -5.21 7.66 20.49
CA PRO A 250 -4.54 6.43 20.91
C PRO A 250 -4.04 6.46 22.36
N LEU A 251 -3.98 7.64 23.00
CA LEU A 251 -3.52 7.77 24.38
C LEU A 251 -4.56 7.16 25.33
N ASN A 252 -4.12 6.29 26.24
CA ASN A 252 -4.96 5.57 27.22
C ASN A 252 -6.07 4.67 26.64
N ILE A 253 -6.13 4.51 25.32
CA ILE A 253 -7.21 3.78 24.65
C ILE A 253 -7.35 2.32 25.12
N ALA A 254 -6.24 1.66 25.48
CA ALA A 254 -6.26 0.31 26.01
C ALA A 254 -6.92 0.24 27.40
N ALA A 255 -6.63 1.21 28.27
CA ALA A 255 -7.27 1.27 29.59
C ALA A 255 -8.77 1.57 29.46
N ASP A 256 -9.14 2.55 28.63
CA ASP A 256 -10.53 2.92 28.39
C ASP A 256 -11.36 1.74 27.87
N VAL A 257 -10.81 0.96 26.92
CA VAL A 257 -11.48 -0.22 26.37
C VAL A 257 -11.54 -1.35 27.40
N GLU A 258 -10.49 -1.56 28.18
CA GLU A 258 -10.48 -2.57 29.24
C GLU A 258 -11.54 -2.29 30.32
N ASP A 259 -11.64 -1.04 30.76
CA ASP A 259 -12.65 -0.60 31.73
C ASP A 259 -14.07 -0.71 31.16
N ALA A 260 -14.26 -0.35 29.88
CA ALA A 260 -15.55 -0.49 29.22
C ALA A 260 -15.99 -1.95 29.08
N ILE A 261 -15.06 -2.89 28.83
CA ILE A 261 -15.38 -4.32 28.82
C ILE A 261 -15.75 -4.81 30.22
N LYS A 262 -14.97 -4.44 31.25
CA LYS A 262 -15.25 -4.83 32.65
C LYS A 262 -16.57 -4.29 33.15
N GLY A 263 -16.95 -3.09 32.71
CA GLY A 263 -18.20 -2.41 33.08
C GLY A 263 -19.37 -2.66 32.12
N ASP A 264 -19.27 -3.62 31.19
CA ASP A 264 -20.31 -3.94 30.18
C ASP A 264 -20.82 -2.72 29.38
N SER A 265 -19.92 -1.78 29.11
CA SER A 265 -20.19 -0.47 28.49
C SER A 265 -19.43 -0.25 27.18
N LEU A 266 -18.91 -1.32 26.57
CA LEU A 266 -18.20 -1.25 25.28
C LEU A 266 -19.03 -0.55 24.19
N HIS A 267 -20.34 -0.77 24.19
CA HIS A 267 -21.27 -0.15 23.24
C HIS A 267 -21.32 1.40 23.31
N LEU A 268 -20.84 2.01 24.40
CA LEU A 268 -20.77 3.46 24.57
C LEU A 268 -19.51 4.09 23.97
N ILE A 269 -18.50 3.27 23.66
CA ILE A 269 -17.19 3.77 23.22
C ILE A 269 -16.81 3.32 21.82
N ILE A 270 -17.56 2.40 21.21
CA ILE A 270 -17.41 2.04 19.80
C ILE A 270 -17.78 3.22 18.91
N ASP A 271 -17.12 3.32 17.77
CA ASP A 271 -17.35 4.42 16.85
C ASP A 271 -18.61 4.20 15.99
N ASP A 272 -19.71 4.83 16.39
CA ASP A 272 -20.97 4.79 15.66
C ASP A 272 -20.89 5.44 14.26
N SER A 273 -19.89 6.30 14.01
CA SER A 273 -19.68 6.88 12.68
C SER A 273 -19.25 5.83 11.64
N ALA A 274 -18.70 4.69 12.10
CA ALA A 274 -18.38 3.55 11.26
C ALA A 274 -19.61 2.72 10.85
N GLY A 275 -20.81 3.15 11.27
CA GLY A 275 -22.06 2.41 11.12
C GLY A 275 -22.30 1.43 12.27
N LYS A 276 -23.30 0.56 12.11
CA LYS A 276 -23.70 -0.38 13.17
C LYS A 276 -22.72 -1.54 13.26
N TRP A 277 -21.77 -1.45 14.20
CA TRP A 277 -20.91 -2.56 14.56
C TRP A 277 -21.72 -3.77 15.04
N PRO A 278 -21.50 -4.95 14.46
CA PRO A 278 -21.95 -6.19 15.07
C PRO A 278 -21.25 -6.38 16.42
N PHE A 279 -22.02 -6.41 17.51
CA PHE A 279 -21.47 -6.34 18.87
C PHE A 279 -20.50 -7.48 19.19
N VAL A 280 -20.78 -8.70 18.72
CA VAL A 280 -19.89 -9.86 18.92
C VAL A 280 -18.52 -9.62 18.28
N GLN A 281 -18.49 -9.10 17.05
CA GLN A 281 -17.28 -8.78 16.30
C GLN A 281 -16.53 -7.62 16.96
N ALA A 282 -17.25 -6.59 17.44
CA ALA A 282 -16.65 -5.49 18.20
C ALA A 282 -15.95 -5.98 19.47
N VAL A 283 -16.60 -6.87 20.24
CA VAL A 283 -16.00 -7.49 21.44
C VAL A 283 -14.77 -8.34 21.06
N GLN A 284 -14.82 -9.10 19.97
CA GLN A 284 -13.69 -9.90 19.50
C GLN A 284 -12.48 -9.02 19.12
N LEU A 285 -12.70 -7.92 18.40
CA LEU A 285 -11.66 -6.96 18.05
C LEU A 285 -11.12 -6.22 19.26
N ALA A 286 -11.98 -5.81 20.20
CA ALA A 286 -11.56 -5.17 21.45
C ALA A 286 -10.61 -6.09 22.24
N ASN A 287 -11.00 -7.35 22.43
CA ASN A 287 -10.18 -8.33 23.14
C ASN A 287 -8.86 -8.65 22.40
N LEU A 288 -8.88 -8.72 21.06
CA LEU A 288 -7.67 -8.85 20.26
C LEU A 288 -6.72 -7.67 20.51
N GLY A 289 -7.24 -6.44 20.38
CA GLY A 289 -6.47 -5.21 20.61
C GLY A 289 -5.83 -5.19 21.99
N LEU A 290 -6.58 -5.55 23.05
CA LEU A 290 -6.07 -5.62 24.42
C LEU A 290 -5.02 -6.72 24.64
N ARG A 291 -5.16 -7.89 24.01
CA ARG A 291 -4.14 -8.95 24.08
C ARG A 291 -2.86 -8.55 23.33
N CYS A 292 -2.97 -7.81 22.23
CA CYS A 292 -1.83 -7.27 21.49
C CYS A 292 -1.13 -6.14 22.25
N ALA A 293 -1.88 -5.24 22.89
CA ALA A 293 -1.41 -4.06 23.60
C ALA A 293 -1.01 -4.31 25.07
N GLN A 294 -0.73 -5.56 25.47
CA GLN A 294 -0.23 -5.86 26.81
C GLN A 294 1.11 -5.17 27.06
N ILE A 295 1.27 -4.57 28.25
CA ILE A 295 2.49 -3.84 28.63
C ILE A 295 3.72 -4.76 28.51
N HIS A 296 3.65 -5.98 29.04
CA HIS A 296 4.75 -6.93 28.98
C HIS A 296 4.78 -7.73 27.67
N ARG A 297 5.89 -7.68 26.92
CA ARG A 297 6.10 -8.40 25.64
C ARG A 297 5.69 -9.87 25.68
N ARG A 298 6.07 -10.57 26.76
CA ARG A 298 5.80 -12.00 26.97
C ARG A 298 4.30 -12.34 27.08
N LYS A 299 3.46 -11.38 27.44
CA LYS A 299 2.00 -11.55 27.55
C LYS A 299 1.27 -11.17 26.27
N ARG A 300 1.93 -10.50 25.32
CA ARG A 300 1.31 -10.06 24.07
C ARG A 300 0.96 -11.26 23.20
N ALA A 301 -0.17 -11.16 22.51
CA ALA A 301 -0.67 -12.18 21.59
C ALA A 301 0.38 -12.62 20.54
N ASN A 302 0.24 -13.84 20.04
CA ASN A 302 0.93 -14.29 18.83
C ASN A 302 -0.01 -14.06 17.64
N LEU A 303 0.38 -13.20 16.68
CA LEU A 303 -0.44 -12.89 15.51
C LEU A 303 -0.79 -14.12 14.68
N GLU A 304 0.08 -15.14 14.65
CA GLU A 304 -0.19 -16.39 13.91
C GLU A 304 -1.38 -17.15 14.52
N SER A 305 -1.49 -17.12 15.85
CA SER A 305 -2.61 -17.72 16.57
C SER A 305 -3.91 -16.91 16.42
N GLU A 306 -3.78 -15.58 16.31
CA GLU A 306 -4.91 -14.65 16.16
C GLU A 306 -5.41 -14.55 14.71
N TRP A 307 -4.62 -14.97 13.72
CA TRP A 307 -4.95 -14.87 12.30
C TRP A 307 -6.28 -15.53 11.95
N LYS A 308 -6.56 -16.73 12.48
CA LYS A 308 -7.82 -17.45 12.21
C LYS A 308 -9.06 -16.66 12.64
N LEU A 309 -8.98 -15.95 13.78
CA LEU A 309 -10.05 -15.07 14.23
C LEU A 309 -10.24 -13.92 13.25
N LEU A 310 -9.16 -13.22 12.89
CA LEU A 310 -9.21 -12.10 11.95
C LEU A 310 -9.74 -12.51 10.57
N GLU A 311 -9.30 -13.65 10.04
CA GLU A 311 -9.78 -14.18 8.77
C GLU A 311 -11.30 -14.41 8.79
N SER A 312 -11.83 -14.96 9.90
CA SER A 312 -13.27 -15.14 10.06
C SER A 312 -14.03 -13.80 10.14
N LEU A 313 -13.45 -12.80 10.80
CA LEU A 313 -14.03 -11.45 10.92
C LEU A 313 -14.04 -10.73 9.58
N MET A 314 -12.97 -10.84 8.79
CA MET A 314 -12.90 -10.30 7.44
C MET A 314 -13.96 -10.93 6.52
N LYS A 315 -14.12 -12.26 6.57
CA LYS A 315 -15.16 -12.98 5.82
C LYS A 315 -16.57 -12.48 6.20
N ALA A 316 -16.85 -12.35 7.50
CA ALA A 316 -18.12 -11.82 7.98
C ALA A 316 -18.36 -10.36 7.54
N ALA A 317 -17.32 -9.52 7.56
CA ALA A 317 -17.39 -8.14 7.09
C ALA A 317 -17.73 -8.06 5.60
N SER A 318 -17.07 -8.85 4.75
CA SER A 318 -17.33 -8.91 3.31
C SER A 318 -18.76 -9.35 2.99
N LEU A 319 -19.31 -10.33 3.72
CA LEU A 319 -20.68 -10.82 3.50
C LEU A 319 -21.77 -9.81 3.90
N SER A 320 -21.46 -8.86 4.78
CA SER A 320 -22.42 -7.86 5.27
C SER A 320 -22.65 -6.68 4.32
N VAL A 321 -21.84 -6.56 3.26
CA VAL A 321 -22.02 -5.55 2.22
C VAL A 321 -23.24 -5.95 1.36
N SER A 322 -24.39 -5.35 1.64
CA SER A 322 -25.62 -5.58 0.87
C SER A 322 -25.53 -5.02 -0.57
N PRO A 323 -26.32 -5.56 -1.51
CA PRO A 323 -25.91 -5.73 -2.91
C PRO A 323 -26.33 -4.55 -3.77
N ARG A 324 -25.38 -3.80 -4.32
CA ARG A 324 -25.62 -3.08 -5.58
C ARG A 324 -25.00 -3.75 -6.80
N PHE A 325 -24.14 -4.74 -6.60
CA PHE A 325 -23.67 -5.65 -7.65
C PHE A 325 -23.38 -7.00 -7.00
N LYS A 326 -24.41 -7.82 -6.79
CA LYS A 326 -24.21 -9.27 -6.63
C LYS A 326 -24.30 -9.88 -8.01
N SER A 327 -23.15 -10.16 -8.61
CA SER A 327 -23.08 -11.18 -9.64
C SER A 327 -23.13 -12.55 -8.98
N GLN A 328 -23.74 -13.51 -9.68
CA GLN A 328 -24.06 -14.84 -9.19
C GLN A 328 -22.83 -15.78 -9.06
N LEU A 329 -21.64 -15.26 -8.73
CA LEU A 329 -20.39 -16.04 -8.73
C LEU A 329 -19.74 -16.24 -7.34
N ASP A 330 -20.32 -15.67 -6.28
CA ASP A 330 -19.76 -15.68 -4.91
C ASP A 330 -19.74 -17.05 -4.19
N ASP A 331 -20.17 -18.15 -4.81
CA ASP A 331 -20.22 -19.47 -4.16
C ASP A 331 -18.89 -20.25 -4.21
N LYS A 332 -17.79 -19.61 -4.64
CA LYS A 332 -16.47 -20.26 -4.82
C LYS A 332 -15.32 -19.70 -3.98
N GLY A 333 -15.55 -18.74 -3.09
CA GLY A 333 -14.49 -18.15 -2.25
C GLY A 333 -13.41 -17.41 -3.05
N ILE A 334 -13.74 -16.91 -4.24
CA ILE A 334 -12.84 -16.16 -5.10
C ILE A 334 -12.64 -14.75 -4.51
N PRO A 335 -11.40 -14.27 -4.32
CA PRO A 335 -11.16 -12.90 -3.87
C PRO A 335 -11.80 -11.88 -4.82
N SER A 336 -12.57 -10.93 -4.27
CA SER A 336 -13.37 -9.99 -5.07
C SER A 336 -12.54 -9.11 -6.02
N TYR A 337 -11.26 -8.86 -5.70
CA TYR A 337 -10.34 -8.11 -6.55
C TYR A 337 -9.82 -8.91 -7.76
N PHE A 338 -10.13 -10.21 -7.86
CA PHE A 338 -9.93 -10.99 -9.08
C PHE A 338 -11.08 -10.83 -10.07
N ILE A 339 -12.23 -10.32 -9.61
CA ILE A 339 -13.45 -10.23 -10.40
C ILE A 339 -13.44 -8.92 -11.19
N CYS A 340 -13.65 -9.01 -12.50
CA CYS A 340 -13.81 -7.85 -13.36
C CYS A 340 -15.09 -7.10 -12.97
N PRO A 341 -15.04 -5.78 -12.74
CA PRO A 341 -16.26 -5.04 -12.38
C PRO A 341 -17.33 -4.98 -13.48
N ILE A 342 -16.94 -5.11 -14.76
CA ILE A 342 -17.88 -5.06 -15.90
C ILE A 342 -18.48 -6.45 -16.14
N PHE A 343 -17.63 -7.45 -16.43
CA PHE A 343 -18.08 -8.81 -16.76
C PHE A 343 -18.51 -9.62 -15.55
N GLN A 344 -18.08 -9.20 -14.36
CA GLN A 344 -18.36 -9.91 -13.12
C GLN A 344 -17.80 -11.34 -13.08
N GLU A 345 -16.78 -11.63 -13.88
CA GLU A 345 -16.05 -12.91 -13.92
C GLU A 345 -14.59 -12.72 -13.48
N VAL A 346 -13.90 -13.82 -13.17
CA VAL A 346 -12.45 -13.80 -12.89
C VAL A 346 -11.69 -13.28 -14.10
N MET A 347 -10.91 -12.23 -13.91
CA MET A 347 -10.09 -11.63 -14.96
C MET A 347 -9.02 -12.61 -15.45
N LYS A 348 -8.96 -12.82 -16.75
CA LYS A 348 -7.91 -13.58 -17.45
C LYS A 348 -6.79 -12.67 -17.92
N ASP A 349 -7.13 -11.45 -18.36
CA ASP A 349 -6.16 -10.45 -18.82
C ASP A 349 -6.42 -9.08 -18.16
N PRO A 350 -6.18 -8.94 -16.85
CA PRO A 350 -6.50 -7.72 -16.12
C PRO A 350 -5.73 -6.51 -16.65
N HIS A 351 -6.42 -5.38 -16.86
CA HIS A 351 -5.89 -4.10 -17.32
C HIS A 351 -6.38 -2.95 -16.44
N ILE A 352 -5.46 -2.05 -16.10
CA ILE A 352 -5.71 -0.84 -15.31
C ILE A 352 -6.13 0.28 -16.25
N ALA A 353 -7.26 0.94 -15.97
CA ALA A 353 -7.67 2.15 -16.65
C ALA A 353 -7.13 3.41 -15.94
N ALA A 354 -7.31 4.59 -16.55
CA ALA A 354 -6.79 5.86 -16.04
C ALA A 354 -7.34 6.28 -14.66
N ASP A 355 -8.45 5.69 -14.24
CA ASP A 355 -9.04 5.85 -12.90
C ASP A 355 -8.34 5.01 -11.81
N GLY A 356 -7.40 4.15 -12.18
CA GLY A 356 -6.69 3.24 -11.28
C GLY A 356 -7.44 1.94 -10.97
N TYR A 357 -8.63 1.73 -11.52
CA TYR A 357 -9.36 0.46 -11.37
C TYR A 357 -8.87 -0.55 -12.41
N THR A 358 -8.92 -1.83 -12.04
CA THR A 358 -8.55 -2.95 -12.92
C THR A 358 -9.79 -3.65 -13.45
N TYR A 359 -9.79 -3.96 -14.73
CA TYR A 359 -10.88 -4.58 -15.48
C TYR A 359 -10.33 -5.71 -16.36
N GLU A 360 -11.19 -6.59 -16.87
CA GLU A 360 -10.83 -7.50 -17.96
C GLU A 360 -10.55 -6.67 -19.22
N ALA A 361 -9.45 -6.97 -19.93
CA ALA A 361 -8.98 -6.18 -21.08
C ALA A 361 -10.08 -5.95 -22.11
N GLU A 362 -10.78 -7.03 -22.48
CA GLU A 362 -11.85 -7.01 -23.46
C GLU A 362 -13.04 -6.16 -23.00
N ALA A 363 -13.39 -6.25 -21.70
CA ALA A 363 -14.52 -5.53 -21.14
C ALA A 363 -14.33 -4.01 -21.18
N ILE A 364 -13.17 -3.54 -20.71
CA ILE A 364 -12.88 -2.11 -20.67
C ILE A 364 -12.60 -1.54 -22.06
N LYS A 365 -12.03 -2.31 -22.98
CA LYS A 365 -11.90 -1.91 -24.39
C LYS A 365 -13.27 -1.70 -25.03
N ALA A 366 -14.18 -2.68 -24.89
CA ALA A 366 -15.55 -2.55 -25.40
C ALA A 366 -16.30 -1.35 -24.81
N TRP A 367 -16.12 -1.09 -23.51
CA TRP A 367 -16.67 0.09 -22.85
C TRP A 367 -16.20 1.40 -23.50
N LEU A 368 -14.89 1.55 -23.72
CA LEU A 368 -14.32 2.75 -24.35
C LEU A 368 -14.71 2.87 -25.84
N GLU A 369 -14.69 1.76 -26.57
CA GLU A 369 -15.06 1.72 -28.00
C GLU A 369 -16.55 2.05 -28.24
N SER A 370 -17.40 1.79 -27.25
CA SER A 370 -18.82 2.20 -27.29
C SER A 370 -19.06 3.70 -27.07
N GLY A 371 -18.00 4.51 -26.99
CA GLY A 371 -18.06 5.97 -26.88
C GLY A 371 -18.15 6.49 -25.44
N HIS A 372 -17.98 5.63 -24.44
CA HIS A 372 -17.92 6.07 -23.04
C HIS A 372 -16.55 6.67 -22.72
N HIS A 373 -16.54 7.81 -22.05
CA HIS A 373 -15.34 8.49 -21.55
C HIS A 373 -15.32 8.57 -20.01
N THR A 374 -16.14 7.75 -19.34
CA THR A 374 -16.24 7.71 -17.88
C THR A 374 -15.83 6.34 -17.34
N SER A 375 -15.38 6.33 -16.08
CA SER A 375 -15.03 5.15 -15.31
C SER A 375 -16.25 4.25 -15.16
N PRO A 376 -16.19 2.96 -15.54
CA PRO A 376 -17.27 2.01 -15.28
C PRO A 376 -17.60 1.84 -13.79
N MET A 377 -16.63 2.12 -12.90
CA MET A 377 -16.79 1.98 -11.46
C MET A 377 -17.40 3.20 -10.77
N THR A 378 -17.01 4.40 -11.18
CA THR A 378 -17.36 5.64 -10.47
C THR A 378 -18.24 6.58 -11.27
N ASN A 379 -18.41 6.32 -12.57
CA ASN A 379 -19.05 7.19 -13.54
C ASN A 379 -18.40 8.59 -13.66
N LEU A 380 -17.19 8.77 -13.14
CA LEU A 380 -16.40 10.00 -13.29
C LEU A 380 -15.63 9.99 -14.61
N PRO A 381 -15.33 11.15 -15.23
CA PRO A 381 -14.53 11.22 -16.45
C PRO A 381 -13.16 10.54 -16.29
N LEU A 382 -12.78 9.70 -17.25
CA LEU A 382 -11.44 9.12 -17.30
C LEU A 382 -10.44 10.18 -17.79
N PRO A 383 -9.29 10.34 -17.12
CA PRO A 383 -8.23 11.25 -17.59
C PRO A 383 -7.75 10.96 -19.01
N HIS A 384 -7.73 9.69 -19.41
CA HIS A 384 -7.40 9.23 -20.77
C HIS A 384 -7.96 7.82 -21.03
N PRO A 385 -8.10 7.38 -22.29
CA PRO A 385 -8.60 6.05 -22.64
C PRO A 385 -7.52 4.95 -22.63
N GLU A 386 -6.25 5.27 -22.39
CA GLU A 386 -5.18 4.26 -22.38
C GLU A 386 -5.36 3.23 -21.25
N LEU A 387 -5.04 1.97 -21.55
CA LEU A 387 -5.13 0.83 -20.64
C LEU A 387 -3.74 0.23 -20.43
N THR A 388 -3.41 -0.11 -19.19
CA THR A 388 -2.12 -0.71 -18.82
C THR A 388 -2.32 -2.15 -18.37
N PRO A 389 -1.65 -3.15 -18.96
CA PRO A 389 -1.75 -4.53 -18.49
C PRO A 389 -1.30 -4.67 -17.02
N ASN A 390 -2.12 -5.31 -16.19
CA ASN A 390 -1.83 -5.59 -14.78
C ASN A 390 -1.22 -6.98 -14.63
N TYR A 391 0.03 -7.16 -15.06
CA TYR A 391 0.72 -8.45 -15.00
C TYR A 391 0.85 -9.01 -13.58
N ALA A 392 0.95 -8.14 -12.57
CA ALA A 392 1.01 -8.55 -11.17
C ALA A 392 -0.30 -9.24 -10.75
N LEU A 393 -1.45 -8.60 -10.97
CA LEU A 393 -2.75 -9.21 -10.68
C LEU A 393 -2.97 -10.47 -11.51
N ARG A 394 -2.55 -10.47 -12.78
CA ARG A 394 -2.63 -11.64 -13.65
C ARG A 394 -1.87 -12.84 -13.08
N SER A 395 -0.63 -12.63 -12.62
CA SER A 395 0.19 -13.68 -11.99
C SER A 395 -0.46 -14.22 -10.72
N VAL A 396 -1.00 -13.34 -9.87
CA VAL A 396 -1.66 -13.71 -8.62
C VAL A 396 -2.95 -14.49 -8.88
N ILE A 397 -3.74 -14.11 -9.88
CA ILE A 397 -4.93 -14.86 -10.30
C ILE A 397 -4.54 -16.26 -10.79
N GLN A 398 -3.50 -16.36 -11.62
CA GLN A 398 -3.02 -17.64 -12.14
C GLN A 398 -2.53 -18.57 -11.03
N GLU A 399 -1.72 -18.06 -10.08
CA GLU A 399 -1.29 -18.83 -8.91
C GLU A 399 -2.47 -19.29 -8.04
N TRP A 400 -3.48 -18.43 -7.86
CA TRP A 400 -4.67 -18.81 -7.11
C TRP A 400 -5.46 -19.91 -7.81
N LEU A 401 -5.65 -19.80 -9.14
CA LEU A 401 -6.33 -20.82 -9.95
C LEU A 401 -5.60 -22.17 -9.89
N LEU A 402 -4.27 -22.17 -9.92
CA LEU A 402 -3.46 -23.40 -9.78
C LEU A 402 -3.59 -24.06 -8.40
N LYS A 403 -3.81 -23.27 -7.35
CA LYS A 403 -3.98 -23.79 -5.98
C LYS A 403 -5.40 -24.28 -5.68
N HIS A 404 -6.37 -23.94 -6.53
CA HIS A 404 -7.81 -24.21 -6.32
C HIS A 404 -8.49 -24.93 -7.50
N GLN A 405 -7.69 -25.48 -8.42
CA GLN A 405 -8.09 -26.58 -9.33
C GLN A 405 -7.94 -27.91 -8.59
#